data_AF-A0A6B1FER3-F1
#
_entry.id   AF-A0A6B1FER3-F1
#
_cell.length_a   1.000
_cell.length_b   1.000
_cell.length_c   1.000
_cell.angle_alpha   90.00
_cell.angle_beta   90.00
_cell.angle_gamma   90.00
#
_symmetry.space_group_name_H-M   'P 1'
#
loop_
_entity.id
_entity.type
_entity.pdbx_description
1 polymer ?
#
loop_
_entity_poly.entity_id
_entity_poly.type
_entity_poly.pdbx_seq_one_letter_code
_entity_poly.pdbx_strand_id
1 'polypeptide(L)'
;MLVFVRTADENDVLAHVGLDGAPALKSQRELLAAAACEPDTPAHPKHERHHELVASAVTHIVRQEREIGGQLGRPSGARYRTYMRLRDHAERIRGTFDEAALRAAIDDIYRLPLLQSAADRLNRQLRVGIDDAELAELVMRLRDEDRLCVARFEAETGEPRIICSLGLFADGDSA
;
A
#
# COMPACT_ATOMS: atom_id res chain seq x y z
N MET A 1 -4.04 21.00 -4.13
CA MET A 1 -3.81 19.95 -5.15
C MET A 1 -4.17 18.58 -4.58
N LEU A 2 -4.80 17.70 -5.37
CA LEU A 2 -5.14 16.33 -4.99
C LEU A 2 -4.32 15.32 -5.80
N VAL A 3 -3.80 14.27 -5.16
CA VAL A 3 -3.10 13.16 -5.83
C VAL A 3 -3.65 11.82 -5.34
N PHE A 4 -3.91 10.93 -6.28
CA PHE A 4 -4.29 9.55 -6.04
C PHE A 4 -3.14 8.63 -6.49
N VAL A 5 -2.58 7.89 -5.54
CA VAL A 5 -1.38 7.06 -5.72
C VAL A 5 -1.70 5.64 -5.31
N ARG A 6 -1.28 4.67 -6.13
CA ARG A 6 -1.11 3.30 -5.70
C ARG A 6 0.33 3.11 -5.25
N THR A 7 0.54 2.75 -4.00
CA THR A 7 1.89 2.58 -3.46
C THR A 7 2.50 1.25 -3.90
N ALA A 8 3.79 1.07 -3.59
CA ALA A 8 4.52 -0.18 -3.85
C ALA A 8 3.84 -1.42 -3.24
N ASP A 9 3.19 -1.23 -2.10
CA ASP A 9 2.47 -2.27 -1.37
C ASP A 9 1.00 -2.42 -1.85
N GLU A 10 0.69 -1.89 -3.04
CA GLU A 10 -0.63 -1.89 -3.69
C GLU A 10 -1.74 -1.22 -2.86
N ASN A 11 -1.39 -0.24 -2.01
CA ASN A 11 -2.37 0.56 -1.29
C ASN A 11 -2.79 1.76 -2.12
N ASP A 12 -4.09 1.99 -2.17
CA ASP A 12 -4.69 3.17 -2.81
C ASP A 12 -4.75 4.33 -1.80
N VAL A 13 -3.98 5.39 -2.05
CA VAL A 13 -3.84 6.56 -1.17
C VAL A 13 -4.29 7.82 -1.90
N LEU A 14 -5.28 8.50 -1.33
CA LEU A 14 -5.74 9.81 -1.76
C LEU A 14 -5.20 10.88 -0.80
N ALA A 15 -4.48 11.86 -1.33
CA ALA A 15 -3.86 12.92 -0.54
C ALA A 15 -4.19 14.32 -1.08
N HIS A 16 -4.26 15.28 -0.16
CA HIS A 16 -4.28 16.71 -0.46
C HIS A 16 -2.94 17.32 -0.10
N VAL A 17 -2.42 18.18 -0.97
CA VAL A 17 -1.21 18.97 -0.71
C VAL A 17 -1.51 20.44 -0.93
N GLY A 18 -1.08 21.26 0.02
CA GLY A 18 -1.14 22.72 -0.05
C GLY A 18 -0.14 23.29 -1.07
N LEU A 19 -0.23 24.59 -1.35
CA LEU A 19 0.75 25.27 -2.21
C LEU A 19 2.16 25.37 -1.59
N ASP A 20 2.25 25.24 -0.28
CA ASP A 20 3.50 25.11 0.46
C ASP A 20 4.17 23.73 0.27
N GLY A 21 3.50 22.80 -0.43
CA GLY A 21 3.98 21.44 -0.64
C GLY A 21 3.73 20.52 0.57
N ALA A 22 3.08 21.01 1.62
CA ALA A 22 2.81 20.23 2.83
C ALA A 22 1.52 19.41 2.69
N PRO A 23 1.46 18.19 3.27
CA PRO A 23 0.24 17.41 3.33
C PRO A 23 -0.81 18.13 4.16
N ALA A 24 -1.98 18.36 3.59
CA ALA A 24 -3.10 18.95 4.30
C ALA A 24 -3.99 17.84 4.87
N LEU A 25 -4.32 17.96 6.16
CA LEU A 25 -5.23 17.02 6.81
C LEU A 25 -6.66 17.30 6.34
N LYS A 26 -7.15 16.48 5.42
CA LYS A 26 -8.57 16.46 4.99
C LYS A 26 -9.08 15.02 5.03
N SER A 27 -10.33 14.85 5.43
CA SER A 27 -10.99 13.55 5.29
C SER A 27 -11.18 13.19 3.82
N GLN A 28 -11.25 11.89 3.50
CA GLN A 28 -11.50 11.43 2.14
C GLN A 28 -12.80 12.00 1.56
N ARG A 29 -13.84 12.16 2.39
CA ARG A 29 -15.12 12.75 1.98
C ARG A 29 -14.97 14.22 1.58
N GLU A 30 -14.21 15.01 2.33
CA GLU A 30 -13.94 16.41 2.00
C GLU A 30 -13.11 16.53 0.72
N LEU A 31 -12.16 15.63 0.51
CA LEU A 31 -11.37 15.56 -0.72
C LEU A 31 -12.23 15.27 -1.95
N LEU A 32 -13.10 14.27 -1.86
CA LEU A 32 -14.01 13.91 -2.95
C LEU A 32 -15.03 15.02 -3.21
N ALA A 33 -15.55 15.67 -2.16
CA ALA A 33 -16.44 16.81 -2.29
C ALA A 33 -15.76 18.00 -2.98
N ALA A 34 -14.48 18.27 -2.66
CA ALA A 34 -13.70 19.32 -3.31
C ALA A 34 -13.34 19.01 -4.77
N ALA A 35 -13.30 17.73 -5.15
CA ALA A 35 -13.04 17.27 -6.51
C ALA A 35 -14.31 17.08 -7.35
N ALA A 36 -15.50 17.26 -6.76
CA ALA A 36 -16.75 17.10 -7.46
C ALA A 36 -16.93 18.20 -8.51
N CYS A 37 -17.32 17.81 -9.72
CA CYS A 37 -17.61 18.72 -10.82
C CYS A 37 -18.76 18.19 -11.67
N GLU A 38 -19.55 19.10 -12.25
CA GLU A 38 -20.55 18.79 -13.27
C GLU A 38 -19.90 18.62 -14.65
N PRO A 39 -20.53 17.91 -15.61
CA PRO A 39 -19.96 17.66 -16.94
C PRO A 39 -19.61 18.92 -17.75
N ASP A 40 -20.27 20.03 -17.46
CA ASP A 40 -20.06 21.35 -18.08
C ASP A 40 -19.12 22.26 -17.28
N THR A 41 -18.53 21.76 -16.19
CA THR A 41 -17.55 22.52 -15.40
C THR A 41 -16.32 22.83 -16.25
N PRO A 42 -15.97 24.12 -16.44
CA PRO A 42 -14.82 24.49 -17.25
C PRO A 42 -13.52 24.03 -16.60
N ALA A 43 -12.56 23.62 -17.43
CA ALA A 43 -11.23 23.25 -16.95
C ALA A 43 -10.45 24.48 -16.45
N HIS A 44 -9.78 24.34 -15.32
CA HIS A 44 -8.84 25.35 -14.84
C HIS A 44 -7.51 25.28 -15.61
N PRO A 45 -6.80 26.42 -15.77
CA PRO A 45 -5.46 26.41 -16.33
C PRO A 45 -4.50 25.58 -15.46
N LYS A 46 -3.52 24.97 -16.12
CA LYS A 46 -2.46 24.23 -15.42
C LYS A 46 -1.64 25.21 -14.56
N HIS A 47 -1.57 24.95 -13.26
CA HIS A 47 -0.68 25.68 -12.36
C HIS A 47 0.79 25.32 -12.65
N GLU A 48 1.68 26.30 -12.64
CA GLU A 48 3.09 26.13 -13.01
C GLU A 48 3.80 25.09 -12.11
N ARG A 49 3.51 25.14 -10.80
CA ARG A 49 4.05 24.22 -9.80
C ARG A 49 3.36 22.85 -9.72
N HIS A 50 2.46 22.50 -10.66
CA HIS A 50 1.69 21.23 -10.58
C HIS A 50 2.58 19.99 -10.41
N HIS A 51 3.61 19.83 -11.25
CA HIS A 51 4.47 18.64 -11.17
C HIS A 51 5.34 18.61 -9.90
N GLU A 52 5.82 19.77 -9.45
CA GLU A 52 6.58 19.91 -8.20
C GLU A 52 5.73 19.45 -7.01
N LEU A 53 4.48 19.92 -6.94
CA LEU A 53 3.55 19.56 -5.88
C LEU A 53 3.16 18.08 -5.95
N VAL A 54 2.97 17.50 -7.14
CA VAL A 54 2.76 16.05 -7.32
C VAL A 54 3.94 15.25 -6.79
N ALA A 55 5.18 15.65 -7.12
CA ALA A 55 6.37 14.99 -6.63
C ALA A 55 6.49 15.07 -5.08
N SER A 56 6.19 16.23 -4.50
CA SER A 56 6.13 16.40 -3.04
C SER A 56 5.08 15.45 -2.42
N ALA A 57 3.88 15.40 -2.99
CA ALA A 57 2.79 14.54 -2.52
C ALA A 57 3.18 13.06 -2.49
N VAL A 58 3.74 12.56 -3.60
CA VAL A 58 4.18 11.15 -3.71
C VAL A 58 5.28 10.86 -2.70
N THR A 59 6.24 11.77 -2.55
CA THR A 59 7.34 11.63 -1.57
C THR A 59 6.80 11.54 -0.14
N HIS A 60 5.84 12.39 0.23
CA HIS A 60 5.20 12.35 1.54
C HIS A 60 4.43 11.05 1.78
N ILE A 61 3.65 10.58 0.80
CA ILE A 61 2.89 9.32 0.88
C ILE A 61 3.85 8.15 1.14
N VAL A 62 4.91 8.03 0.35
CA VAL A 62 5.90 6.94 0.48
C VAL A 62 6.59 6.98 1.84
N ARG A 63 6.98 8.17 2.32
CA ARG A 63 7.62 8.31 3.63
C ARG A 63 6.68 7.91 4.76
N GLN A 64 5.42 8.38 4.71
CA GLN A 64 4.43 8.10 5.74
C GLN A 64 4.06 6.61 5.80
N GLU A 65 3.97 5.92 4.66
CA GLU A 65 3.74 4.47 4.65
C GLU A 65 4.85 3.69 5.36
N ARG A 66 6.11 4.07 5.12
CA ARG A 66 7.27 3.47 5.77
C ARG A 66 7.29 3.75 7.27
N GLU A 67 6.91 4.95 7.70
CA GLU A 67 6.86 5.32 9.12
C GLU A 67 5.77 4.55 9.89
N ILE A 68 4.58 4.37 9.29
CA ILE A 68 3.43 3.70 9.96
C ILE A 68 3.61 2.17 9.99
N GLY A 69 4.14 1.59 8.91
CA GLY A 69 4.20 0.15 8.69
C GLY A 69 5.55 -0.51 8.95
N GLY A 70 6.60 0.28 9.09
CA GLY A 70 7.97 -0.22 9.04
C GLY A 70 8.25 -0.98 7.75
N GLN A 71 9.08 -2.02 7.83
CA GLN A 71 9.50 -2.83 6.68
C GLN A 71 8.36 -3.66 6.03
N LEU A 72 7.28 -3.92 6.78
CA LEU A 72 6.16 -4.76 6.34
C LEU A 72 5.04 -3.96 5.64
N GLY A 73 5.17 -2.63 5.59
CA GLY A 73 4.10 -1.75 5.12
C GLY A 73 2.97 -1.64 6.15
N ARG A 74 1.90 -0.92 5.79
CA ARG A 74 0.85 -0.53 6.74
C ARG A 74 0.21 -1.72 7.49
N PRO A 75 -0.27 -1.52 8.74
CA PRO A 75 -0.95 -2.56 9.52
C PRO A 75 -2.16 -3.24 8.85
N SER A 76 -2.83 -2.54 7.93
CA SER A 76 -3.97 -3.05 7.17
C SER A 76 -3.58 -3.93 5.96
N GLY A 77 -2.32 -3.89 5.51
CA GLY A 77 -1.87 -4.59 4.31
C GLY A 77 -1.85 -6.13 4.48
N ALA A 78 -1.94 -6.86 3.38
CA ALA A 78 -1.86 -8.33 3.38
C ALA A 78 -0.58 -8.82 4.07
N ARG A 79 0.56 -8.25 3.67
CA ARG A 79 1.89 -8.62 4.15
C ARG A 79 2.02 -8.50 5.66
N TYR A 80 1.69 -7.33 6.21
CA TYR A 80 1.70 -7.10 7.66
C TYR A 80 0.76 -8.05 8.40
N ARG A 81 -0.51 -8.13 7.99
CA ARG A 81 -1.52 -8.97 8.67
C ARG A 81 -1.15 -10.45 8.64
N THR A 82 -0.71 -10.95 7.48
CA THR A 82 -0.26 -12.33 7.33
C THR A 82 0.97 -12.61 8.19
N TYR A 83 1.98 -11.74 8.16
CA TYR A 83 3.18 -11.89 8.99
C TYR A 83 2.84 -11.97 10.47
N MET A 84 2.03 -11.04 10.98
CA MET A 84 1.67 -11.00 12.41
C MET A 84 0.94 -12.26 12.85
N ARG A 85 -0.06 -12.71 12.08
CA ARG A 85 -0.81 -13.93 12.39
C ARG A 85 0.06 -15.19 12.35
N LEU A 86 0.89 -15.33 11.32
CA LEU A 86 1.75 -16.50 11.16
C LEU A 86 2.88 -16.54 12.18
N ARG A 87 3.44 -15.39 12.56
CA ARG A 87 4.42 -15.31 13.65
C ARG A 87 3.82 -15.88 14.95
N ASP A 88 2.63 -15.44 15.32
CA ASP A 88 1.97 -15.89 16.55
C ASP A 88 1.50 -17.36 16.44
N HIS A 89 1.18 -17.84 15.24
CA HIS A 89 0.88 -19.24 14.98
C HIS A 89 2.10 -20.15 15.08
N ALA A 90 3.25 -19.74 14.53
CA ALA A 90 4.50 -20.49 14.58
C ALA A 90 4.97 -20.75 16.01
N GLU A 91 4.69 -19.82 16.93
CA GLU A 91 4.95 -20.01 18.36
C GLU A 91 4.08 -21.11 18.99
N ARG A 92 2.83 -21.27 18.52
CA ARG A 92 1.90 -22.29 19.03
C ARG A 92 2.18 -23.70 18.52
N ILE A 93 2.71 -23.83 17.30
CA ILE A 93 3.00 -25.12 16.67
C ILE A 93 4.47 -25.54 16.82
N ARG A 94 5.22 -24.90 17.72
CA ARG A 94 6.64 -25.21 17.95
C ARG A 94 6.83 -26.71 18.24
N GLY A 95 7.77 -27.35 17.54
CA GLY A 95 8.08 -28.77 17.63
C GLY A 95 7.32 -29.67 16.65
N THR A 96 6.46 -29.12 15.79
CA THR A 96 5.82 -29.89 14.70
C THR A 96 6.73 -29.97 13.47
N PHE A 97 6.46 -30.94 12.59
CA PHE A 97 7.21 -31.13 11.35
C PHE A 97 7.15 -29.91 10.41
N ASP A 98 6.01 -29.21 10.38
CA ASP A 98 5.77 -28.07 9.49
C ASP A 98 6.41 -26.75 9.98
N GLU A 99 6.92 -26.72 11.22
CA GLU A 99 7.49 -25.51 11.84
C GLU A 99 8.61 -24.88 10.99
N ALA A 100 9.49 -25.70 10.42
CA ALA A 100 10.61 -25.23 9.62
C ALA A 100 10.15 -24.56 8.32
N ALA A 101 9.19 -25.17 7.62
CA ALA A 101 8.63 -24.65 6.37
C ALA A 101 7.87 -23.34 6.63
N LEU A 102 7.07 -23.28 7.69
CA LEU A 102 6.35 -22.08 8.08
C LEU A 102 7.30 -20.93 8.43
N ARG A 103 8.36 -21.20 9.21
CA ARG A 103 9.35 -20.16 9.56
C ARG A 103 10.07 -19.62 8.34
N ALA A 104 10.41 -20.46 7.38
CA ALA A 104 11.01 -20.01 6.12
C ALA A 104 10.07 -19.08 5.35
N ALA A 105 8.77 -19.41 5.29
CA ALA A 105 7.78 -18.55 4.66
C ALA A 105 7.60 -17.20 5.39
N ILE A 106 7.63 -17.21 6.72
CA ILE A 106 7.56 -15.99 7.54
C ILE A 106 8.77 -15.09 7.27
N ASP A 107 9.98 -15.66 7.19
CA ASP A 107 11.21 -14.90 6.87
C ASP A 107 11.14 -14.28 5.47
N ASP A 108 10.64 -15.03 4.48
CA ASP A 108 10.44 -14.52 3.12
C ASP A 108 9.44 -13.35 3.09
N ILE A 109 8.31 -13.46 3.79
CA ILE A 109 7.34 -12.36 3.92
C ILE A 109 7.96 -11.16 4.62
N TYR A 110 8.80 -11.37 5.63
CA TYR A 110 9.46 -10.28 6.36
C TYR A 110 10.48 -9.53 5.49
N ARG A 111 11.23 -10.26 4.65
CA ARG A 111 12.35 -9.70 3.89
C ARG A 111 11.97 -9.21 2.50
N LEU A 112 11.00 -9.85 1.85
CA LEU A 112 10.70 -9.64 0.43
C LEU A 112 9.27 -9.14 0.23
N PRO A 113 9.02 -8.32 -0.80
CA PRO A 113 7.66 -7.94 -1.18
C PRO A 113 6.90 -9.16 -1.70
N LEU A 114 5.58 -9.18 -1.44
CA LEU A 114 4.69 -10.21 -1.98
C LEU A 114 4.50 -10.01 -3.48
N LEU A 115 4.34 -11.11 -4.22
CA LEU A 115 3.80 -11.04 -5.57
C LEU A 115 2.36 -10.49 -5.52
N GLN A 116 1.97 -9.69 -6.51
CA GLN A 116 0.63 -9.09 -6.55
C GLN A 116 -0.48 -10.15 -6.44
N SER A 117 -0.35 -11.26 -7.16
CA SER A 117 -1.31 -12.36 -7.09
C SER A 117 -1.41 -12.99 -5.69
N ALA A 118 -0.31 -13.04 -4.94
CA ALA A 118 -0.29 -13.53 -3.56
C ALA A 118 -0.95 -12.54 -2.62
N ALA A 119 -0.61 -11.25 -2.71
CA ALA A 119 -1.22 -10.19 -1.91
C ALA A 119 -2.74 -10.16 -2.08
N ASP A 120 -3.23 -10.24 -3.32
CA ASP A 120 -4.67 -10.30 -3.63
C ASP A 120 -5.35 -11.53 -3.04
N ARG A 121 -4.71 -12.70 -3.19
CA ARG A 121 -5.25 -13.96 -2.65
C ARG A 121 -5.31 -13.92 -1.12
N LEU A 122 -4.25 -13.46 -0.47
CA LEU A 122 -4.19 -13.33 0.99
C LEU A 122 -5.20 -12.31 1.49
N ASN A 123 -5.34 -11.15 0.84
CA ASN A 123 -6.34 -10.15 1.18
C ASN A 123 -7.76 -10.71 1.12
N ARG A 124 -8.10 -11.47 0.07
CA ARG A 124 -9.41 -12.11 -0.05
C ARG A 124 -9.65 -13.10 1.10
N GLN A 125 -8.69 -13.96 1.38
CA GLN A 125 -8.81 -14.98 2.43
C GLN A 125 -8.89 -14.37 3.84
N LEU A 126 -8.07 -13.34 4.12
CA LEU A 126 -8.15 -12.58 5.36
C LEU A 126 -9.50 -11.87 5.53
N ARG A 127 -10.13 -11.41 4.44
CA ARG A 127 -11.43 -10.73 4.49
C ARG A 127 -12.58 -11.69 4.81
N VAL A 128 -12.49 -12.96 4.38
CA VAL A 128 -13.49 -14.00 4.70
C VAL A 128 -13.21 -14.71 6.02
N GLY A 129 -12.14 -14.32 6.73
CA GLY A 129 -11.85 -14.82 8.08
C GLY A 129 -11.16 -16.18 8.13
N ILE A 130 -10.32 -16.51 7.14
CA ILE A 130 -9.46 -17.71 7.16
C ILE A 130 -8.77 -17.89 8.52
N ASP A 131 -8.72 -19.10 9.06
CA ASP A 131 -8.04 -19.37 10.33
C ASP A 131 -6.51 -19.39 10.18
N ASP A 132 -5.78 -19.50 11.30
CA ASP A 132 -4.31 -19.42 11.26
C ASP A 132 -3.64 -20.66 10.66
N ALA A 133 -4.25 -21.84 10.79
CA ALA A 133 -3.70 -23.09 10.25
C ALA A 133 -3.91 -23.15 8.73
N GLU A 134 -5.11 -22.82 8.26
CA GLU A 134 -5.42 -22.71 6.84
C GLU A 134 -4.60 -21.60 6.17
N LEU A 135 -4.36 -20.48 6.88
CA LEU A 135 -3.48 -19.41 6.40
C LEU A 135 -2.03 -19.89 6.28
N ALA A 136 -1.53 -20.65 7.24
CA ALA A 136 -0.19 -21.23 7.21
C ALA A 136 -0.03 -22.16 6.01
N GLU A 137 -0.98 -23.08 5.80
CA GLU A 137 -0.98 -23.98 4.63
C GLU A 137 -1.04 -23.22 3.31
N LEU A 138 -1.87 -22.19 3.21
CA LEU A 138 -1.96 -21.36 2.01
C LEU A 138 -0.62 -20.69 1.70
N VAL A 139 0.03 -20.11 2.72
CA VAL A 139 1.29 -19.40 2.56
C VAL A 139 2.43 -20.34 2.21
N MET A 140 2.54 -21.49 2.89
CA MET A 140 3.54 -22.52 2.57
C MET A 140 3.37 -23.03 1.14
N ARG A 141 2.13 -23.29 0.71
CA ARG A 141 1.83 -23.71 -0.66
C ARG A 141 2.20 -22.65 -1.70
N LEU A 142 1.87 -21.38 -1.44
CA LEU A 142 2.27 -20.28 -2.33
C LEU A 142 3.79 -20.17 -2.42
N ARG A 143 4.51 -20.44 -1.33
CA ARG A 143 5.97 -20.44 -1.31
C ARG A 143 6.55 -21.60 -2.11
N ASP A 144 6.03 -22.81 -1.91
CA ASP A 144 6.49 -24.02 -2.63
C ASP A 144 6.23 -23.93 -4.13
N GLU A 145 5.21 -23.17 -4.53
CA GLU A 145 4.92 -22.86 -5.94
C GLU A 145 5.74 -21.69 -6.50
N ASP A 146 6.69 -21.09 -5.74
CA ASP A 146 7.43 -19.86 -6.09
C ASP A 146 6.51 -18.66 -6.42
N ARG A 147 5.34 -18.62 -5.78
CA ARG A 147 4.28 -17.64 -6.02
C ARG A 147 3.99 -16.72 -4.83
N LEU A 148 4.79 -16.79 -3.76
CA LEU A 148 4.58 -15.98 -2.55
C LEU A 148 5.22 -14.59 -2.65
N CYS A 149 6.55 -14.53 -2.82
CA CYS A 149 7.33 -13.30 -2.82
C CYS A 149 8.11 -13.15 -4.14
N VAL A 150 8.48 -11.91 -4.46
CA VAL A 150 9.37 -11.60 -5.59
C VAL A 150 10.77 -12.17 -5.30
N ALA A 151 11.39 -12.82 -6.29
CA ALA A 151 12.74 -13.37 -6.12
C ALA A 151 13.76 -12.26 -5.81
N ARG A 152 14.79 -12.57 -5.01
CA ARG A 152 15.78 -11.58 -4.52
C ARG A 152 16.48 -10.77 -5.63
N PHE A 153 16.57 -11.31 -6.85
CA PHE A 153 17.15 -10.62 -8.01
C PHE A 153 16.15 -9.76 -8.79
N GLU A 154 14.85 -9.96 -8.58
CA GLU A 154 13.75 -9.20 -9.20
C GLU A 154 13.16 -8.15 -8.23
N ALA A 155 13.66 -8.11 -6.99
CA ALA A 155 13.19 -7.21 -5.94
C ALA A 155 13.66 -5.77 -6.18
N GLU A 156 13.32 -5.19 -7.33
CA GLU A 156 13.06 -3.76 -7.37
C GLU A 156 11.82 -3.53 -6.49
N THR A 157 11.99 -2.78 -5.40
CA THR A 157 10.85 -2.28 -4.63
C THR A 157 9.93 -1.56 -5.61
N GLY A 158 8.71 -2.08 -5.80
CA GLY A 158 7.78 -1.54 -6.78
C GLY A 158 7.66 -0.02 -6.67
N GLU A 159 7.59 0.66 -7.80
CA GLU A 159 7.47 2.12 -7.78
C GLU A 159 6.02 2.52 -7.45
N PRO A 160 5.82 3.58 -6.63
CA PRO A 160 4.50 4.14 -6.45
C PRO A 160 3.96 4.64 -7.80
N ARG A 161 2.75 4.22 -8.16
CA ARG A 161 2.08 4.59 -9.40
C ARG A 161 1.10 5.72 -9.15
N ILE A 162 1.29 6.84 -9.83
CA ILE A 162 0.32 7.95 -9.81
C ILE A 162 -0.87 7.52 -10.68
N ILE A 163 -2.03 7.27 -10.06
CA ILE A 163 -3.27 6.95 -10.77
C ILE A 163 -3.89 8.22 -11.34
N CYS A 164 -3.94 9.28 -10.53
CA CYS A 164 -4.54 10.55 -10.92
C CYS A 164 -3.91 11.71 -10.15
N SER A 165 -3.83 12.88 -10.77
CA SER A 165 -3.48 14.13 -10.10
C SER A 165 -4.42 15.25 -10.59
N LEU A 166 -4.93 16.04 -9.66
CA LEU A 166 -5.87 17.13 -9.93
C LEU A 166 -5.34 18.43 -9.33
N GLY A 167 -5.16 19.43 -10.19
CA GLY A 167 -4.75 20.78 -9.84
C GLY A 167 -5.88 21.59 -9.20
N LEU A 168 -6.44 21.10 -8.09
CA LEU A 168 -7.44 21.82 -7.31
C LEU A 168 -6.73 22.86 -6.46
N PHE A 169 -6.75 24.11 -6.93
CA PHE A 169 -6.27 25.31 -6.24
C PHE A 169 -7.49 26.20 -5.99
N ALA A 170 -7.61 26.80 -4.80
CA ALA A 170 -8.71 27.74 -4.56
C ALA A 170 -8.54 28.99 -5.43
N ASP A 171 -9.63 29.64 -5.82
CA ASP A 171 -9.61 30.86 -6.67
C ASP A 171 -8.87 32.07 -6.05
N GLY A 172 -8.35 31.96 -4.82
CA GLY A 172 -7.53 32.97 -4.16
C GLY A 172 -6.03 32.63 -4.03
N ASP A 173 -5.61 31.48 -4.55
CA ASP A 173 -4.26 30.92 -4.37
C ASP A 173 -3.36 31.11 -5.61
N SER A 174 -3.85 31.85 -6.61
CA SER A 174 -3.05 32.26 -7.78
C SER A 174 -2.28 33.54 -7.44
N ALA A 175 -1.06 33.41 -6.96
CA ALA A 175 -0.07 34.48 -6.88
C ALA A 175 1.25 34.03 -7.48
#